data_AF-A0A0B3AZC7-F1
#
_entry.id   AF-A0A0B3AZC7-F1
#
_cell.length_a   1.000
_cell.length_b   1.000
_cell.length_c   1.000
_cell.angle_alpha   90.00
_cell.angle_beta   90.00
_cell.angle_gamma   90.00
#
_symmetry.space_group_name_H-M   'P 1'
#
loop_
_entity.id
_entity.type
_entity.pdbx_description
1 polymer ?
#
loop_
_entity_poly.entity_id
_entity_poly.type
_entity_poly.pdbx_seq_one_letter_code
_entity_poly.pdbx_strand_id
1 'polypeptide(L)'
;MNKDVELEILADKTQNFVGADVESLCREAAILALRKDITAKQVSMKNFNEALKKVKSSITPEDIKKYEEIEDEYLRTARGAAIRDKEMINYMG
;
A
#
# COMPACT_ATOMS: atom_id res chain seq x y z
N MET A 1 8.15 2.23 -19.86
CA MET A 1 6.90 2.95 -19.58
C MET A 1 6.80 4.13 -20.53
N ASN A 2 5.61 4.46 -21.03
CA ASN A 2 5.40 5.63 -21.90
C ASN A 2 5.43 6.91 -21.04
N LYS A 3 5.76 8.05 -21.66
CA LYS A 3 5.89 9.37 -21.00
C LYS A 3 4.57 9.94 -20.52
N ASP A 4 3.44 9.41 -21.00
CA ASP A 4 2.12 9.79 -20.53
C ASP A 4 1.82 9.26 -19.12
N VAL A 5 2.67 8.38 -18.56
CA VAL A 5 2.47 7.81 -17.22
C VAL A 5 2.82 8.78 -16.10
N GLU A 6 1.78 9.21 -15.39
CA GLU A 6 1.82 10.11 -14.24
C GLU A 6 1.83 9.28 -12.95
N LEU A 7 3.01 9.17 -12.33
CA LEU A 7 3.21 8.32 -11.15
C LEU A 7 2.49 8.85 -9.91
N GLU A 8 2.38 10.17 -9.79
CA GLU A 8 1.65 10.85 -8.72
C GLU A 8 0.17 10.43 -8.73
N ILE A 9 -0.46 10.37 -9.90
CA ILE A 9 -1.85 9.91 -10.05
C ILE A 9 -1.98 8.43 -9.68
N LEU A 10 -1.00 7.60 -10.04
CA LEU A 10 -1.02 6.19 -9.66
C LEU A 10 -0.91 6.04 -8.14
N ALA A 11 0.01 6.77 -7.49
CA ALA A 11 0.17 6.74 -6.04
C ALA A 11 -1.14 7.10 -5.32
N ASP A 12 -1.82 8.16 -5.76
CA ASP A 12 -3.12 8.58 -5.21
C ASP A 12 -4.21 7.52 -5.39
N LYS A 13 -4.17 6.78 -6.51
CA LYS A 13 -5.17 5.74 -6.83
C LYS A 13 -4.90 4.39 -6.17
N THR A 14 -3.70 4.18 -5.60
CA THR A 14 -3.28 2.92 -4.99
C THR A 14 -3.23 3.00 -3.47
N GLN A 15 -4.11 3.79 -2.86
CA GLN A 15 -4.22 3.80 -1.40
C GLN A 15 -4.47 2.38 -0.86
N ASN A 16 -3.76 2.03 0.22
CA ASN A 16 -3.76 0.71 0.88
C ASN A 16 -3.14 -0.44 0.08
N PHE A 17 -2.64 -0.20 -1.14
CA PHE A 17 -1.92 -1.24 -1.87
C PHE A 17 -0.63 -1.58 -1.15
N VAL A 18 -0.38 -2.88 -0.99
CA VAL A 18 0.95 -3.38 -0.60
C VAL A 18 1.79 -3.68 -1.83
N GLY A 19 3.07 -4.03 -1.64
CA GLY A 19 3.99 -4.31 -2.76
C GLY A 19 3.46 -5.36 -3.75
N ALA A 20 2.77 -6.40 -3.26
CA ALA A 20 2.16 -7.42 -4.10
C ALA A 20 0.99 -6.88 -4.96
N ASP A 21 0.22 -5.92 -4.45
CA ASP A 21 -0.87 -5.30 -5.20
C ASP A 21 -0.32 -4.38 -6.29
N VAL A 22 0.75 -3.64 -6.00
CA VAL A 22 1.46 -2.80 -6.97
C VAL A 22 2.07 -3.66 -8.08
N GLU A 23 2.70 -4.77 -7.72
CA GLU A 23 3.25 -5.74 -8.70
C GLU A 23 2.13 -6.30 -9.59
N SER A 24 1.02 -6.71 -8.99
CA SER A 24 -0.17 -7.19 -9.71
C SER A 24 -0.73 -6.13 -10.66
N LEU A 25 -0.77 -4.87 -10.23
CA LEU A 25 -1.21 -3.75 -11.06
C LEU A 25 -0.29 -3.55 -12.28
N CYS A 26 1.02 -3.52 -12.08
CA CYS A 26 1.99 -3.40 -13.17
C CYS A 26 1.89 -4.57 -14.16
N ARG A 27 1.72 -5.80 -13.63
CA ARG A 27 1.57 -7.02 -14.43
C ARG A 27 0.32 -6.97 -15.30
N GLU A 28 -0.84 -6.64 -14.72
CA GLU A 28 -2.09 -6.55 -15.48
C GLU A 28 -2.02 -5.43 -16.53
N ALA A 29 -1.42 -4.27 -16.21
CA ALA A 29 -1.24 -3.19 -17.18
C ALA A 29 -0.34 -3.62 -18.36
N ALA A 30 0.72 -4.39 -18.11
CA ALA A 30 1.57 -4.96 -19.16
C ALA A 30 0.81 -5.98 -20.02
N ILE A 31 0.02 -6.87 -19.42
CA ILE A 31 -0.82 -7.84 -20.15
C ILE A 31 -1.84 -7.12 -21.02
N LEU A 32 -2.47 -6.06 -20.52
CA LEU A 32 -3.42 -5.24 -21.28
C LEU A 32 -2.76 -4.55 -22.49
N ALA A 33 -1.52 -4.07 -22.34
CA ALA A 33 -0.76 -3.53 -23.47
C ALA A 33 -0.50 -4.61 -24.53
N LEU A 34 0.00 -5.78 -24.12
CA LEU A 34 0.32 -6.90 -25.00
C LEU A 34 -0.90 -7.52 -25.69
N ARG A 35 -2.05 -7.57 -25.01
CA ARG A 35 -3.32 -8.03 -25.60
C ARG A 35 -3.80 -7.12 -26.73
N LYS A 36 -3.50 -5.82 -26.65
CA LYS A 36 -3.85 -4.85 -27.70
C LYS A 36 -2.85 -4.86 -28.85
N ASP A 37 -1.56 -4.99 -28.55
CA ASP A 37 -0.46 -5.08 -29.51
C ASP A 37 0.65 -5.97 -28.93
N ILE A 38 0.87 -7.13 -29.54
CA ILE A 38 1.86 -8.11 -29.08
C ILE A 38 3.30 -7.59 -29.17
N THR A 39 3.54 -6.55 -29.98
CA THR A 39 4.85 -5.91 -30.14
C THR A 39 5.06 -4.71 -29.22
N ALA A 40 4.09 -4.40 -28.36
CA ALA A 40 4.14 -3.27 -27.45
C ALA A 40 5.39 -3.30 -26.56
N LYS A 41 6.19 -2.24 -26.61
CA LYS A 41 7.39 -2.06 -25.79
C LYS A 41 7.17 -1.20 -24.55
N GLN A 42 6.02 -0.54 -24.46
CA GLN A 42 5.71 0.41 -23.40
C GLN A 42 4.26 0.28 -22.95
N VAL A 43 4.06 0.48 -21.65
CA VAL A 43 2.74 0.59 -21.01
C VAL A 43 2.38 2.08 -20.89
N SER A 44 1.14 2.42 -21.23
CA SER A 44 0.56 3.77 -21.20
C SER A 44 -0.36 3.97 -20.00
N MET A 45 -0.78 5.21 -19.72
CA MET A 45 -1.77 5.47 -18.65
C MET A 45 -3.09 4.78 -18.91
N LYS A 46 -3.49 4.64 -20.18
CA LYS A 46 -4.70 3.90 -20.53
C LYS A 46 -4.65 2.47 -19.99
N ASN A 47 -3.51 1.80 -20.09
CA ASN A 47 -3.37 0.43 -19.60
C ASN A 47 -3.45 0.36 -18.08
N PHE A 48 -2.82 1.30 -17.36
CA PHE A 48 -2.94 1.38 -15.90
C PHE A 48 -4.37 1.68 -15.44
N ASN A 49 -5.06 2.61 -16.10
CA ASN A 49 -6.46 2.93 -15.79
C ASN A 49 -7.38 1.72 -16.01
N GLU A 50 -7.11 0.89 -17.01
CA GLU A 50 -7.84 -0.37 -17.21
C GLU A 50 -7.46 -1.43 -16.18
N ALA A 51 -6.19 -1.52 -15.79
CA ALA A 51 -5.72 -2.44 -14.76
C ALA A 51 -6.29 -2.13 -13.37
N LEU A 52 -6.36 -0.85 -12.98
CA LEU A 52 -6.96 -0.37 -11.71
C LEU A 52 -8.45 -0.73 -11.56
N LYS A 53 -9.15 -1.00 -12.66
CA LYS A 53 -10.53 -1.49 -12.60
C LYS A 53 -10.59 -2.94 -12.10
N LYS A 54 -9.55 -3.73 -12.38
CA LYS A 54 -9.49 -5.17 -12.11
C LYS A 54 -8.72 -5.50 -10.85
N VAL A 55 -7.61 -4.80 -10.61
CA VAL A 55 -6.76 -5.00 -9.43
C VAL A 55 -7.30 -4.14 -8.28
N LYS A 56 -7.44 -4.74 -7.10
CA LYS A 56 -7.89 -4.10 -5.87
C LYS A 56 -6.84 -4.31 -4.79
N SER A 57 -6.86 -3.43 -3.78
CA SER A 57 -6.06 -3.60 -2.57
C SER A 57 -6.37 -4.97 -1.96
N SER A 58 -5.34 -5.70 -1.57
CA SER A 58 -5.49 -6.94 -0.78
C SER A 58 -5.79 -6.62 0.69
N ILE A 59 -5.45 -5.42 1.15
CA ILE A 59 -5.76 -4.95 2.50
C ILE A 59 -7.15 -4.33 2.53
N THR A 60 -8.01 -4.89 3.37
CA THR A 60 -9.37 -4.40 3.60
C THR A 60 -9.42 -3.37 4.73
N PRO A 61 -10.49 -2.54 4.80
CA PRO A 61 -10.70 -1.66 5.96
C PRO A 61 -10.78 -2.42 7.28
N GLU A 62 -11.32 -3.64 7.28
CA GLU A 62 -11.40 -4.50 8.45
C GLU A 62 -10.01 -4.96 8.92
N ASP A 63 -9.10 -5.28 7.99
CA ASP A 63 -7.71 -5.60 8.32
C ASP A 63 -7.04 -4.41 9.01
N ILE A 64 -7.20 -3.21 8.45
CA ILE A 64 -6.63 -1.97 9.02
C ILE A 64 -7.13 -1.77 10.45
N LYS A 65 -8.45 -1.82 10.65
CA LYS A 65 -9.07 -1.65 11.97
C LYS A 65 -8.55 -2.67 12.98
N LYS A 66 -8.41 -3.92 12.56
CA LYS A 66 -7.86 -4.99 13.41
C LYS A 66 -6.42 -4.69 13.83
N TYR A 67 -5.57 -4.19 12.93
CA TYR A 67 -4.20 -3.82 13.27
C TYR A 67 -4.15 -2.58 14.18
N GLU A 68 -5.02 -1.59 13.97
CA GLU A 68 -5.17 -0.43 14.86
C GLU A 68 -5.59 -0.85 16.27
N GLU A 69 -6.54 -1.77 16.40
CA GLU A 69 -6.98 -2.31 17.70
C GLU A 69 -5.83 -3.04 18.43
N ILE A 70 -5.04 -3.84 17.70
CA ILE A 70 -3.85 -4.52 18.25
C ILE A 70 -2.79 -3.51 18.72
N GLU A 71 -2.56 -2.44 17.95
CA GLU A 71 -1.64 -1.37 18.33
C GLU A 71 -2.09 -0.66 19.62
N ASP A 72 -3.38 -0.35 19.71
CA ASP A 72 -3.96 0.33 20.87
C ASP A 72 -3.94 -0.55 22.12
N GLU A 73 -4.24 -1.84 22.00
CA GLU A 73 -4.26 -2.76 23.14
C GLU A 73 -2.85 -3.10 23.65
N TYR A 74 -1.93 -3.48 22.76
CA TYR A 74 -0.64 -4.05 23.15
C TYR A 74 0.51 -3.05 23.10
N LEU A 75 0.59 -2.21 22.07
CA LEU A 75 1.76 -1.34 21.86
C LEU A 75 1.67 -0.05 22.70
N ARG A 76 0.48 0.54 22.87
CA ARG A 76 0.30 1.68 23.77
C ARG A 76 0.47 1.28 25.24
N THR A 77 -0.07 0.14 25.64
CA THR A 77 0.05 -0.35 27.03
C THR A 77 1.50 -0.69 27.39
N ALA A 78 2.24 -1.36 26.48
CA ALA A 78 3.65 -1.65 26.66
C ALA A 78 4.52 -0.38 26.69
N ARG A 79 4.28 0.59 25.79
CA ARG A 79 4.95 1.91 25.86
C ARG A 79 4.64 2.67 27.13
N GLY A 80 3.38 2.69 27.56
CA GLY A 80 2.95 3.36 28.79
C GLY A 80 3.57 2.74 30.04
N ALA A 81 3.70 1.42 30.10
CA ALA A 81 4.42 0.72 31.17
C ALA A 81 5.93 1.08 31.15
N ALA A 82 6.56 1.04 29.98
CA ALA A 82 7.99 1.37 29.84
C ALA A 82 8.32 2.84 30.19
N ILE A 83 7.43 3.79 29.91
CA ILE A 83 7.60 5.20 30.28
C ILE A 83 7.46 5.38 31.80
N ARG A 84 6.45 4.75 32.43
CA ARG A 84 6.26 4.80 33.88
C ARG A 84 7.45 4.22 34.65
N ASP A 85 8.01 3.11 34.19
CA ASP A 85 9.21 2.52 34.81
C ASP A 85 10.40 3.47 34.72
N LYS A 86 10.57 4.18 33.60
CA LYS A 86 11.65 5.17 33.40
C LYS A 86 11.50 6.40 34.30
N GLU A 87 10.28 6.91 34.48
CA GLU A 87 10.01 8.02 35.40
C GLU A 87 10.21 7.63 36.86
N MET A 88 9.79 6.43 37.25
CA MET A 88 10.00 5.92 38.62
C MET A 88 11.49 5.75 38.94
N ILE A 89 12.30 5.27 38.00
CA ILE A 89 13.76 5.17 38.19
C ILE A 89 14.39 6.57 38.38
N ASN A 90 13.94 7.58 37.64
CA ASN A 90 14.43 8.96 37.78
C ASN A 90 13.98 9.63 39.09
N TYR A 91 12.83 9.25 39.66
CA TYR A 91 12.35 9.79 40.94
C TYR A 91 13.04 9.16 42.17
N MET A 92 13.69 8.01 42.00
CA MET A 92 14.32 7.24 43.07
C MET A 92 15.85 7.38 43.13
N GLY A 93 16.46 8.11 42.20
CA GLY A 93 17.90 8.41 42.15
C GLY A 93 18.21 9.86 42.48
#